data_AF-A0A945JSY0-F1
#
_entry.id   AF-A0A945JSY0-F1
#
_cell.length_a   1.000
_cell.length_b   1.000
_cell.length_c   1.000
_cell.angle_alpha   90.00
_cell.angle_beta   90.00
_cell.angle_gamma   90.00
#
_symmetry.space_group_name_H-M   'P 1'
#
loop_
_entity.id
_entity.type
_entity.pdbx_description
1 polymer ?
#
loop_
_entity_poly.entity_id
_entity_poly.type
_entity_poly.pdbx_seq_one_letter_code
_entity_poly.pdbx_strand_id
1 'polypeptide(L)'
;MWTTSKGVPTSRDVQTSNGMGRTREHMSTAHRRRIIGLRIIYTLLMFVAPVNAATRIALLSEPEQVTPEFAQTLAATLASEAGVEVVQATAGKAESHGHRSQITLHLRTVVNAYRLGARVIHSDDGRVLAQEQVRGGKGQVFDLVDELASRLQRHLGGHGQVRRSVAVMAFENRADQGSLPFVTGIQQMLMTALRQDRQLTLIEPSEIATARTSTVDVGRWLGADVSIDGDFTDVLRAEVEVVTANGRHLGTYAAEAPRADGTRLAQEIVGQLAPVLRQHRRDLHTVALLRFENHSEDRFSSFVEGMADMLTTGLRNSSRLRVIERTQIETAMLNFNVEMSGPIDSETAVEVGNWLGADAVVIGSFLRFGDVFRIDARMIDAQTGEVTVAESVRGTEQEVMGLVDELSGKLVARFESETPEESTGTGTVKIVFQATRSEMGERPSFHHICKLYVDGKFIGLSRPVTSVGKWETLFSRSLRGGRHRVEVVHGFVRGQEWDGQMPVQPRAFDIDIEPEGVTTLQYEYEVGWFEDKYVYE
;
A
#
# COMPACT_ATOMS: atom_id res chain seq x y z
N MET A 1 -66.54 -10.68 -54.54
CA MET A 1 -66.28 -11.53 -53.34
C MET A 1 -64.88 -11.21 -52.82
N TRP A 2 -64.62 -11.40 -51.52
CA TRP A 2 -63.34 -11.74 -50.85
C TRP A 2 -61.99 -11.27 -51.47
N THR A 3 -61.05 -10.62 -50.78
CA THR A 3 -61.00 -9.97 -49.43
C THR A 3 -59.69 -9.16 -49.30
N THR A 4 -59.73 -7.99 -48.63
CA THR A 4 -58.69 -7.33 -47.78
C THR A 4 -57.16 -7.54 -47.96
N SER A 5 -56.26 -6.56 -47.76
CA SER A 5 -56.38 -5.09 -47.58
C SER A 5 -55.02 -4.36 -47.51
N LYS A 6 -54.87 -3.27 -48.30
CA LYS A 6 -54.05 -2.03 -48.17
C LYS A 6 -52.91 -1.90 -47.12
N GLY A 7 -51.80 -1.21 -47.50
CA GLY A 7 -50.93 -0.49 -46.54
C GLY A 7 -49.52 -0.02 -46.98
N VAL A 8 -49.36 0.80 -48.03
CA VAL A 8 -48.06 1.30 -48.60
C VAL A 8 -48.30 2.64 -49.35
N PRO A 9 -47.34 3.56 -49.63
CA PRO A 9 -45.99 3.85 -49.08
C PRO A 9 -46.06 5.12 -48.17
N THR A 10 -45.20 6.17 -48.08
CA THR A 10 -43.97 6.76 -48.74
C THR A 10 -43.33 7.74 -47.71
N SER A 11 -42.23 8.51 -47.86
CA SER A 11 -41.24 8.87 -48.92
C SER A 11 -39.90 9.32 -48.27
N ARG A 12 -39.05 10.13 -48.95
CA ARG A 12 -37.77 10.72 -48.49
C ARG A 12 -37.65 12.23 -48.75
N ASP A 13 -36.64 12.80 -48.09
CA ASP A 13 -35.94 14.10 -48.22
C ASP A 13 -35.84 14.76 -49.62
N VAL A 14 -35.88 16.10 -49.66
CA VAL A 14 -35.25 16.95 -50.71
C VAL A 14 -34.74 18.32 -50.16
N GLN A 15 -33.41 18.51 -50.20
CA GLN A 15 -32.62 19.74 -50.44
C GLN A 15 -32.82 21.10 -49.71
N THR A 16 -31.80 21.45 -48.90
CA THR A 16 -30.96 22.68 -48.94
C THR A 16 -31.50 24.07 -49.38
N SER A 17 -31.19 25.11 -48.60
CA SER A 17 -30.20 26.16 -48.98
C SER A 17 -29.99 27.24 -47.89
N ASN A 18 -29.03 28.16 -48.10
CA ASN A 18 -28.49 29.10 -47.11
C ASN A 18 -29.39 30.33 -46.83
N GLY A 19 -29.32 30.86 -45.60
CA GLY A 19 -29.88 32.18 -45.24
C GLY A 19 -29.14 32.82 -44.07
N MET A 20 -28.45 33.93 -44.30
CA MET A 20 -27.63 34.64 -43.31
C MET A 20 -28.41 35.81 -42.70
N GLY A 21 -28.64 35.83 -41.38
CA GLY A 21 -29.41 36.90 -40.72
C GLY A 21 -29.19 36.96 -39.20
N ARG A 22 -29.17 38.17 -38.63
CA ARG A 22 -28.87 38.45 -37.21
C ARG A 22 -30.11 38.92 -36.43
N THR A 23 -30.11 38.67 -35.11
CA THR A 23 -30.97 39.27 -34.07
C THR A 23 -32.49 39.01 -34.19
N ARG A 24 -33.23 38.67 -33.13
CA ARG A 24 -33.18 39.18 -31.75
C ARG A 24 -33.58 38.12 -30.69
N GLU A 25 -33.63 38.49 -29.41
CA GLU A 25 -33.82 37.51 -28.31
C GLU A 25 -35.22 36.88 -28.26
N HIS A 26 -35.28 35.56 -28.02
CA HIS A 26 -36.30 34.87 -27.22
C HIS A 26 -35.71 33.55 -26.67
N MET A 27 -35.03 33.62 -25.51
CA MET A 27 -34.43 32.43 -24.88
C MET A 27 -35.48 31.53 -24.24
N SER A 28 -36.02 30.61 -25.04
CA SER A 28 -36.91 29.53 -24.57
C SER A 28 -36.27 28.67 -23.47
N THR A 29 -37.12 28.07 -22.63
CA THR A 29 -36.80 27.34 -21.39
C THR A 29 -35.86 26.14 -21.52
N ALA A 30 -35.51 25.73 -22.75
CA ALA A 30 -34.56 24.67 -23.03
C ALA A 30 -33.17 24.90 -22.41
N HIS A 31 -32.71 26.15 -22.30
CA HIS A 31 -31.33 26.43 -21.84
C HIS A 31 -31.10 26.12 -20.35
N ARG A 32 -32.13 26.15 -19.50
CA ARG A 32 -32.00 25.74 -18.08
C ARG A 32 -31.83 24.23 -17.89
N ARG A 33 -32.22 23.38 -18.86
CA ARG A 33 -32.02 21.92 -18.77
C ARG A 33 -30.66 21.44 -19.29
N ARG A 34 -29.94 22.22 -20.11
CA ARG A 34 -28.54 21.90 -20.47
C ARG A 34 -27.50 22.31 -19.41
N ILE A 35 -27.79 23.31 -18.57
CA ILE A 35 -26.89 23.74 -17.48
C ILE A 35 -26.88 22.75 -16.30
N ILE A 36 -27.97 21.99 -16.09
CA ILE A 36 -28.02 20.91 -15.09
C ILE A 36 -27.32 19.65 -15.62
N GLY A 37 -27.48 19.33 -16.91
CA GLY A 37 -26.81 18.18 -17.54
C GLY A 37 -25.29 18.28 -17.66
N LEU A 38 -24.73 19.50 -17.63
CA LEU A 38 -23.28 19.73 -17.77
C LEU A 38 -22.53 19.89 -16.44
N ARG A 39 -23.18 19.61 -15.30
CA ARG A 39 -22.56 19.65 -13.95
C ARG A 39 -22.56 18.30 -13.23
N ILE A 40 -22.98 17.25 -13.92
CA ILE A 40 -22.99 15.84 -13.48
C ILE A 40 -21.94 15.02 -14.27
N ILE A 41 -21.34 15.61 -15.32
CA ILE A 41 -20.20 15.05 -16.06
C ILE A 41 -18.91 15.78 -15.67
N TYR A 42 -18.66 15.89 -14.36
CA TYR A 42 -17.30 15.65 -13.88
C TYR A 42 -17.27 14.16 -13.55
N THR A 43 -16.80 13.39 -14.53
CA THR A 43 -16.83 11.94 -14.53
C THR A 43 -16.27 11.41 -13.22
N LEU A 44 -17.10 10.62 -12.53
CA LEU A 44 -16.65 9.59 -11.61
C LEU A 44 -15.58 8.78 -12.34
N LEU A 45 -14.31 9.14 -12.15
CA LEU A 45 -13.21 8.38 -12.72
C LEU A 45 -13.18 7.08 -11.93
N MET A 46 -13.86 6.07 -12.48
CA MET A 46 -13.47 4.69 -12.26
C MET A 46 -12.05 4.56 -12.80
N PHE A 47 -11.08 4.93 -11.97
CA PHE A 47 -9.92 4.07 -11.82
C PHE A 47 -10.46 2.65 -11.77
N VAL A 48 -9.89 1.77 -12.59
CA VAL A 48 -10.14 0.34 -12.45
C VAL A 48 -9.55 -0.01 -11.09
N ALA A 49 -10.40 0.01 -10.06
CA ALA A 49 -10.03 -0.42 -8.73
C ALA A 49 -9.45 -1.84 -8.89
N PRO A 50 -8.26 -2.12 -8.34
CA PRO A 50 -7.76 -3.48 -8.34
C PRO A 50 -8.87 -4.37 -7.80
N VAL A 51 -9.26 -5.42 -8.53
CA VAL A 51 -10.35 -6.33 -8.10
C VAL A 51 -10.00 -6.99 -6.75
N ASN A 52 -8.72 -6.95 -6.38
CA ASN A 52 -8.15 -7.42 -5.13
C ASN A 52 -7.80 -6.28 -4.13
N ALA A 53 -8.39 -5.08 -4.25
CA ALA A 53 -8.14 -3.93 -3.36
C ALA A 53 -8.77 -4.14 -1.97
N ALA A 54 -8.11 -4.97 -1.16
CA ALA A 54 -8.66 -5.50 0.09
C ALA A 54 -8.93 -4.45 1.20
N THR A 55 -8.28 -3.28 1.13
CA THR A 55 -8.32 -2.25 2.19
C THR A 55 -8.90 -0.95 1.65
N ARG A 56 -9.95 -0.47 2.33
CA ARG A 56 -10.61 0.80 2.05
C ARG A 56 -10.19 1.86 3.06
N ILE A 57 -9.78 3.03 2.56
CA ILE A 57 -9.18 4.11 3.34
C ILE A 57 -9.96 5.41 3.13
N ALA A 58 -10.31 6.10 4.20
CA ALA A 58 -10.83 7.47 4.14
C ALA A 58 -9.66 8.47 4.10
N LEU A 59 -9.58 9.33 3.09
CA LEU A 59 -8.67 10.47 3.08
C LEU A 59 -9.45 11.74 3.45
N LEU A 60 -9.17 12.27 4.64
CA LEU A 60 -9.77 13.48 5.18
C LEU A 60 -8.82 14.65 5.02
N SER A 61 -9.29 15.74 4.41
CA SER A 61 -8.52 16.98 4.25
C SER A 61 -9.31 18.22 4.69
N GLU A 62 -8.59 19.21 5.21
CA GLU A 62 -9.11 20.54 5.54
C GLU A 62 -9.00 21.48 4.30
N PRO A 63 -10.12 21.95 3.70
CA PRO A 63 -10.09 22.70 2.44
C PRO A 63 -9.38 24.06 2.49
N GLU A 64 -9.19 24.62 3.68
CA GLU A 64 -8.46 25.88 3.89
C GLU A 64 -6.94 25.68 3.92
N GLN A 65 -6.48 24.46 4.20
CA GLN A 65 -5.07 24.08 4.25
C GLN A 65 -4.60 23.38 2.96
N VAL A 66 -5.44 22.49 2.41
CA VAL A 66 -5.06 21.50 1.37
C VAL A 66 -5.70 21.85 0.02
N THR A 67 -4.89 21.94 -1.05
CA THR A 67 -5.45 22.12 -2.40
C THR A 67 -6.14 20.85 -2.91
N PRO A 68 -7.28 20.95 -3.61
CA PRO A 68 -7.97 19.77 -4.18
C PRO A 68 -7.08 18.94 -5.11
N GLU A 69 -6.19 19.59 -5.88
CA GLU A 69 -5.27 18.95 -6.81
C GLU A 69 -4.24 18.07 -6.06
N PHE A 70 -3.68 18.56 -4.95
CA PHE A 70 -2.74 17.78 -4.16
C PHE A 70 -3.43 16.60 -3.47
N ALA A 71 -4.63 16.81 -2.92
CA ALA A 71 -5.42 15.71 -2.33
C ALA A 71 -5.75 14.62 -3.35
N GLN A 72 -6.12 15.00 -4.59
CA GLN A 72 -6.36 14.07 -5.71
C GLN A 72 -5.08 13.34 -6.12
N THR A 73 -3.95 14.04 -6.20
CA THR A 73 -2.65 13.43 -6.51
C THR A 73 -2.28 12.39 -5.45
N LEU A 74 -2.36 12.73 -4.16
CA LEU A 74 -2.08 11.80 -3.06
C LEU A 74 -3.00 10.57 -3.08
N ALA A 75 -4.30 10.75 -3.31
CA ALA A 75 -5.25 9.65 -3.42
C ALA A 75 -4.96 8.71 -4.60
N ALA A 76 -4.58 9.27 -5.76
CA ALA A 76 -4.19 8.47 -6.93
C ALA A 76 -2.89 7.70 -6.67
N THR A 77 -1.86 8.35 -6.09
CA THR A 77 -0.58 7.71 -5.75
C THR A 77 -0.75 6.60 -4.70
N LEU A 78 -1.58 6.82 -3.67
CA LEU A 78 -1.96 5.78 -2.69
C LEU A 78 -2.61 4.57 -3.39
N ALA A 79 -3.58 4.81 -4.28
CA ALA A 79 -4.27 3.73 -4.99
C ALA A 79 -3.31 2.91 -5.88
N SER A 80 -2.34 3.54 -6.55
CA SER A 80 -1.37 2.85 -7.40
C SER A 80 -0.24 2.16 -6.65
N GLU A 81 0.30 2.76 -5.57
CA GLU A 81 1.55 2.29 -4.94
C GLU A 81 1.31 1.49 -3.63
N ALA A 82 0.21 1.75 -2.91
CA ALA A 82 -0.20 0.94 -1.76
C ALA A 82 -1.27 -0.12 -2.11
N GLY A 83 -1.96 0.02 -3.26
CA GLY A 83 -2.97 -0.95 -3.71
C GLY A 83 -4.23 -0.94 -2.85
N VAL A 84 -4.74 0.26 -2.55
CA VAL A 84 -5.87 0.53 -1.65
C VAL A 84 -7.00 1.25 -2.36
N GLU A 85 -8.24 1.11 -1.89
CA GLU A 85 -9.35 1.96 -2.34
C GLU A 85 -9.40 3.24 -1.49
N VAL A 86 -9.23 4.41 -2.09
CA VAL A 86 -9.22 5.70 -1.38
C VAL A 86 -10.55 6.43 -1.57
N VAL A 87 -11.28 6.64 -0.48
CA VAL A 87 -12.50 7.46 -0.41
C VAL A 87 -12.12 8.84 0.13
N GLN A 88 -12.13 9.85 -0.73
CA GLN A 88 -11.91 11.24 -0.31
C GLN A 88 -13.15 11.84 0.36
N ALA A 89 -12.96 12.53 1.49
CA ALA A 89 -13.99 13.37 2.10
C ALA A 89 -13.38 14.63 2.73
N THR A 90 -14.16 15.71 2.80
CA THR A 90 -13.78 16.88 3.60
C THR A 90 -14.14 16.64 5.07
N ALA A 91 -13.36 17.19 6.00
CA ALA A 91 -13.47 16.92 7.44
C ALA A 91 -14.92 16.99 7.98
N GLY A 92 -15.70 18.00 7.57
CA GLY A 92 -17.10 18.19 7.96
C GLY A 92 -18.13 17.21 7.35
N LYS A 93 -17.71 16.11 6.73
CA LYS A 93 -18.59 15.02 6.24
C LYS A 93 -18.18 13.63 6.73
N ALA A 94 -17.09 13.51 7.47
CA ALA A 94 -16.40 12.25 7.78
C ALA A 94 -17.31 11.17 8.41
N GLU A 95 -18.16 11.56 9.37
CA GLU A 95 -19.02 10.65 10.16
C GLU A 95 -19.85 9.71 9.28
N SER A 96 -20.39 10.23 8.17
CA SER A 96 -21.26 9.46 7.27
C SER A 96 -20.53 8.41 6.40
N HIS A 97 -19.20 8.48 6.29
CA HIS A 97 -18.40 7.62 5.40
C HIS A 97 -17.30 6.82 6.15
N GLY A 98 -16.90 7.24 7.36
CA GLY A 98 -15.89 6.56 8.17
C GLY A 98 -16.26 5.12 8.54
N HIS A 99 -17.55 4.85 8.80
CA HIS A 99 -18.08 3.53 9.22
C HIS A 99 -17.88 2.36 8.23
N ARG A 100 -17.20 2.56 7.09
CA ARG A 100 -16.83 1.53 6.11
C ARG A 100 -15.36 1.57 5.66
N SER A 101 -14.51 2.37 6.33
CA SER A 101 -13.07 2.44 6.05
C SER A 101 -12.29 1.83 7.21
N GLN A 102 -11.27 1.02 6.92
CA GLN A 102 -10.44 0.37 7.95
C GLN A 102 -9.39 1.34 8.51
N ILE A 103 -9.00 2.33 7.71
CA ILE A 103 -8.02 3.37 8.04
C ILE A 103 -8.59 4.73 7.63
N THR A 104 -8.31 5.75 8.43
CA THR A 104 -8.51 7.17 8.14
C THR A 104 -7.15 7.86 8.09
N LEU A 105 -6.92 8.66 7.05
CA LEU A 105 -5.76 9.51 6.87
C LEU A 105 -6.21 10.97 7.06
N HIS A 106 -5.74 11.65 8.10
CA HIS A 106 -5.97 13.08 8.27
C HIS A 106 -4.80 13.85 7.65
N LEU A 107 -5.03 14.41 6.46
CA LEU A 107 -4.06 15.20 5.72
C LEU A 107 -4.16 16.68 6.11
N ARG A 108 -3.04 17.21 6.63
CA ARG A 108 -2.78 18.64 6.79
C ARG A 108 -1.64 19.05 5.86
N THR A 109 -1.68 20.27 5.34
CA THR A 109 -0.58 20.84 4.55
C THR A 109 -0.30 22.26 4.98
N VAL A 110 0.96 22.55 5.29
CA VAL A 110 1.37 23.85 5.84
C VAL A 110 2.47 24.43 4.97
N VAL A 111 2.27 25.68 4.51
CA VAL A 111 3.29 26.45 3.77
C VAL A 111 4.32 26.98 4.77
N ASN A 112 5.23 26.11 5.21
CA ASN A 112 6.10 26.39 6.36
C ASN A 112 7.28 27.32 6.05
N ALA A 113 7.83 27.29 4.83
CA ALA A 113 9.02 28.07 4.51
C ALA A 113 9.06 28.58 3.07
N TYR A 114 9.56 29.81 2.93
CA TYR A 114 10.23 30.24 1.72
C TYR A 114 11.70 29.80 1.74
N ARG A 115 12.24 29.58 0.55
CA ARG A 115 13.62 29.18 0.29
C ARG A 115 14.18 30.12 -0.78
N LEU A 116 15.34 30.70 -0.48
CA LEU A 116 16.07 31.57 -1.40
C LEU A 116 17.47 30.98 -1.61
N GLY A 117 17.79 30.66 -2.86
CA GLY A 117 19.10 30.17 -3.28
C GLY A 117 19.80 31.20 -4.17
N ALA A 118 21.12 31.31 -4.07
CA ALA A 118 21.92 32.11 -4.99
C ALA A 118 23.28 31.45 -5.29
N ARG A 119 23.82 31.72 -6.47
CA ARG A 119 25.12 31.26 -6.95
C ARG A 119 25.99 32.46 -7.32
N VAL A 120 27.26 32.39 -6.93
CA VAL A 120 28.31 33.34 -7.32
C VAL A 120 29.07 32.70 -8.48
N ILE A 121 29.05 33.33 -9.65
CA ILE A 121 29.57 32.76 -10.90
C ILE A 121 30.60 33.72 -11.49
N HIS A 122 31.81 33.23 -11.76
CA HIS A 122 32.86 34.04 -12.40
C HIS A 122 32.53 34.28 -13.87
N SER A 123 32.52 35.53 -14.31
CA SER A 123 31.87 35.94 -15.57
C SER A 123 32.67 35.61 -16.83
N ASP A 124 33.97 35.31 -16.71
CA ASP A 124 34.81 34.93 -17.87
C ASP A 124 34.77 33.44 -18.21
N ASP A 125 34.85 32.55 -17.20
CA ASP A 125 34.94 31.08 -17.36
C ASP A 125 33.63 30.35 -17.02
N GLY A 126 32.63 31.05 -16.46
CA GLY A 126 31.36 30.48 -16.02
C GLY A 126 31.45 29.60 -14.77
N ARG A 127 32.59 29.61 -14.06
CA ARG A 127 32.81 28.77 -12.88
C ARG A 127 32.01 29.27 -11.68
N VAL A 128 31.24 28.37 -11.07
CA VAL A 128 30.60 28.63 -9.78
C VAL A 128 31.69 28.76 -8.72
N LEU A 129 31.81 29.95 -8.12
CA LEU A 129 32.74 30.28 -7.05
C LEU A 129 32.14 29.94 -5.67
N ALA A 130 30.83 30.12 -5.51
CA ALA A 130 30.09 29.76 -4.31
C ALA A 130 28.61 29.52 -4.63
N GLN A 131 27.92 28.77 -3.77
CA GLN A 131 26.47 28.61 -3.79
C GLN A 131 25.98 28.66 -2.34
N GLU A 132 24.98 29.49 -2.07
CA GLU A 132 24.42 29.72 -0.74
C GLU A 132 22.89 29.58 -0.78
N GLN A 133 22.32 29.13 0.33
CA GLN A 133 20.88 28.92 0.45
C GLN A 133 20.40 29.21 1.88
N VAL A 134 19.29 29.93 1.99
CA VAL A 134 18.59 30.26 3.25
C VAL A 134 17.15 29.75 3.20
N ARG A 135 16.51 29.60 4.38
CA ARG A 135 15.11 29.17 4.53
C ARG A 135 14.48 29.85 5.75
N GLY A 136 13.23 30.28 5.65
CA GLY A 136 12.51 30.95 6.75
C GLY A 136 11.02 31.13 6.47
N GLY A 137 10.26 31.57 7.47
CA GLY A 137 8.81 31.69 7.38
C GLY A 137 8.32 32.80 6.44
N LYS A 138 7.03 32.77 6.09
CA LYS A 138 6.41 33.70 5.10
C LYS A 138 6.58 35.19 5.43
N GLY A 139 6.77 35.56 6.70
CA GLY A 139 7.04 36.94 7.13
C GLY A 139 8.50 37.39 7.04
N GLN A 140 9.44 36.46 6.81
CA GLN A 140 10.89 36.68 7.00
C GLN A 140 11.67 36.96 5.70
N VAL A 141 10.98 37.34 4.61
CA VAL A 141 11.62 37.54 3.30
C VAL A 141 12.76 38.58 3.35
N PHE A 142 12.63 39.59 4.21
CA PHE A 142 13.68 40.59 4.45
C PHE A 142 14.89 39.97 5.17
N ASP A 143 14.67 39.33 6.32
CA ASP A 143 15.70 38.61 7.10
C ASP A 143 16.49 37.62 6.22
N LEU A 144 15.82 36.91 5.32
CA LEU A 144 16.42 35.94 4.40
C LEU A 144 17.32 36.59 3.35
N VAL A 145 16.95 37.76 2.81
CA VAL A 145 17.82 38.47 1.86
C VAL A 145 19.04 39.04 2.57
N ASP A 146 18.90 39.56 3.79
CA ASP A 146 20.03 40.07 4.58
C ASP A 146 20.96 38.94 5.05
N GLU A 147 20.43 37.78 5.45
CA GLU A 147 21.24 36.59 5.78
C GLU A 147 21.98 36.09 4.53
N LEU A 148 21.30 36.00 3.38
CA LEU A 148 21.93 35.56 2.13
C LEU A 148 23.00 36.54 1.66
N ALA A 149 22.75 37.86 1.73
CA ALA A 149 23.74 38.88 1.41
C ALA A 149 24.98 38.74 2.30
N SER A 150 24.78 38.60 3.61
CA SER A 150 25.85 38.39 4.60
C SER A 150 26.66 37.12 4.31
N ARG A 151 25.99 36.04 3.90
CA ARG A 151 26.65 34.78 3.49
C ARG A 151 27.48 34.95 2.22
N LEU A 152 26.91 35.59 1.19
CA LEU A 152 27.55 35.85 -0.11
C LEU A 152 28.76 36.79 0.02
N GLN A 153 28.69 37.82 0.86
CA GLN A 153 29.79 38.75 1.12
C GLN A 153 31.09 38.04 1.54
N ARG A 154 31.00 36.94 2.31
CA ARG A 154 32.17 36.14 2.73
C ARG A 154 32.93 35.49 1.57
N HIS A 155 32.25 35.24 0.44
CA HIS A 155 32.84 34.68 -0.78
C HIS A 155 33.29 35.78 -1.77
N LEU A 156 32.65 36.95 -1.70
CA LEU A 156 32.98 38.12 -2.52
C LEU A 156 34.19 38.90 -1.99
N GLY A 157 34.31 39.07 -0.67
CA GLY A 157 35.42 39.79 -0.01
C GLY A 157 36.62 38.89 0.27
N GLY A 158 37.65 38.95 -0.59
CA GLY A 158 38.84 38.11 -0.48
C GLY A 158 40.16 38.86 -0.68
N HIS A 159 40.88 39.12 0.43
CA HIS A 159 42.30 39.49 0.54
C HIS A 159 42.95 40.26 -0.64
N GLY A 160 42.46 41.46 -0.96
CA GLY A 160 43.14 42.39 -1.87
C GLY A 160 42.47 43.76 -1.94
N GLN A 161 43.20 44.80 -2.34
CA GLN A 161 42.64 46.16 -2.53
C GLN A 161 41.87 46.33 -3.86
N VAL A 162 41.65 45.25 -4.61
CA VAL A 162 40.95 45.28 -5.90
C VAL A 162 39.46 45.33 -5.65
N ARG A 163 38.80 46.41 -6.08
CA ARG A 163 37.34 46.45 -6.12
C ARG A 163 36.83 45.42 -7.13
N ARG A 164 35.87 44.58 -6.73
CA ARG A 164 35.20 43.64 -7.64
C ARG A 164 33.95 44.26 -8.25
N SER A 165 33.75 44.12 -9.56
CA SER A 165 32.48 44.40 -10.21
C SER A 165 31.56 43.17 -10.12
N VAL A 166 30.33 43.38 -9.64
CA VAL A 166 29.37 42.30 -9.38
C VAL A 166 28.02 42.61 -10.02
N ALA A 167 27.61 41.82 -11.01
CA ALA A 167 26.30 41.92 -11.64
C ALA A 167 25.28 41.03 -10.90
N VAL A 168 24.19 41.59 -10.39
CA VAL A 168 23.13 40.83 -9.72
C VAL A 168 21.94 40.68 -10.64
N MET A 169 21.62 39.45 -11.04
CA MET A 169 20.53 39.12 -11.96
C MET A 169 19.17 39.12 -11.23
N ALA A 170 18.09 39.18 -12.02
CA ALA A 170 16.74 38.91 -11.51
C ALA A 170 16.61 37.45 -11.05
N PHE A 171 15.90 37.21 -9.96
CA PHE A 171 15.72 35.88 -9.39
C PHE A 171 14.59 35.11 -10.09
N GLU A 172 14.78 33.82 -10.34
CA GLU A 172 13.75 32.98 -10.94
C GLU A 172 12.64 32.68 -9.92
N ASN A 173 11.40 33.11 -10.20
CA ASN A 173 10.25 32.74 -9.38
C ASN A 173 9.83 31.30 -9.69
N ARG A 174 10.12 30.39 -8.76
CA ARG A 174 9.67 28.99 -8.76
C ARG A 174 8.63 28.72 -7.65
N ALA A 175 8.11 29.78 -7.03
CA ALA A 175 7.00 29.73 -6.08
C ALA A 175 5.66 30.06 -6.77
N ASP A 176 4.57 30.21 -6.00
CA ASP A 176 3.27 30.59 -6.55
C ASP A 176 3.25 31.99 -7.23
N GLN A 177 2.23 32.25 -8.05
CA GLN A 177 2.05 33.55 -8.70
C GLN A 177 1.79 34.69 -7.70
N GLY A 178 1.24 34.39 -6.52
CA GLY A 178 1.05 35.37 -5.44
C GLY A 178 2.35 35.83 -4.80
N SER A 179 3.43 35.07 -4.96
CA SER A 179 4.77 35.38 -4.48
C SER A 179 5.56 36.28 -5.45
N LEU A 180 5.12 36.41 -6.71
CA LEU A 180 5.79 37.20 -7.75
C LEU A 180 6.15 38.65 -7.32
N PRO A 181 5.28 39.44 -6.65
CA PRO A 181 5.60 40.81 -6.22
C PRO A 181 6.75 40.90 -5.22
N PHE A 182 7.01 39.82 -4.46
CA PHE A 182 8.16 39.73 -3.56
C PHE A 182 9.42 39.38 -4.34
N VAL A 183 9.36 38.39 -5.24
CA VAL A 183 10.52 37.95 -6.03
C VAL A 183 11.08 39.07 -6.92
N THR A 184 10.23 39.91 -7.50
CA THR A 184 10.69 41.10 -8.26
C THR A 184 11.45 42.12 -7.40
N GLY A 185 11.26 42.12 -6.08
CA GLY A 185 12.01 42.98 -5.15
C GLY A 185 13.36 42.41 -4.70
N ILE A 186 13.56 41.08 -4.76
CA ILE A 186 14.73 40.40 -4.19
C ILE A 186 16.04 40.90 -4.77
N GLN A 187 16.10 41.13 -6.09
CA GLN A 187 17.29 41.67 -6.77
C GLN A 187 17.72 43.01 -6.16
N GLN A 188 16.78 43.95 -6.02
CA GLN A 188 17.03 45.29 -5.46
C GLN A 188 17.36 45.25 -3.97
N MET A 189 16.69 44.39 -3.20
CA MET A 189 17.00 44.17 -1.78
C MET A 189 18.42 43.60 -1.59
N LEU A 190 18.78 42.57 -2.37
CA LEU A 190 20.11 41.97 -2.33
C LEU A 190 21.20 42.97 -2.77
N MET A 191 20.95 43.76 -3.81
CA MET A 191 21.86 44.85 -4.20
C MET A 191 21.98 45.92 -3.11
N THR A 192 20.91 46.21 -2.37
CA THR A 192 20.95 47.18 -1.26
C THR A 192 21.76 46.66 -0.08
N ALA A 193 21.62 45.38 0.29
CA ALA A 193 22.42 44.75 1.34
C ALA A 193 23.90 44.60 0.92
N LEU A 194 24.18 44.15 -0.31
CA LEU A 194 25.54 44.01 -0.83
C LEU A 194 26.28 45.37 -0.94
N ARG A 195 25.58 46.49 -1.21
CA ARG A 195 26.15 47.85 -1.27
C ARG A 195 26.78 48.35 0.05
N GLN A 196 26.57 47.64 1.16
CA GLN A 196 27.24 47.98 2.42
C GLN A 196 28.76 47.73 2.36
N ASP A 197 29.22 46.79 1.52
CA ASP A 197 30.65 46.57 1.28
C ASP A 197 31.22 47.57 0.25
N ARG A 198 32.13 48.44 0.72
CA ARG A 198 32.81 49.46 -0.10
C ARG A 198 33.84 48.90 -1.08
N GLN A 199 34.12 47.60 -1.04
CA GLN A 199 34.97 46.91 -2.01
C GLN A 199 34.18 46.43 -3.24
N LEU A 200 32.84 46.41 -3.19
CA LEU A 200 32.01 45.94 -4.29
C LEU A 200 31.49 47.10 -5.16
N THR A 201 31.56 46.92 -6.48
CA THR A 201 30.95 47.80 -7.48
C THR A 201 29.78 47.07 -8.09
N LEU A 202 28.57 47.26 -7.55
CA LEU A 202 27.41 46.51 -8.03
C LEU A 202 26.87 47.10 -9.34
N ILE A 203 26.60 46.21 -10.30
CA ILE A 203 26.02 46.52 -11.60
C ILE A 203 24.61 45.95 -11.63
N GLU A 204 23.65 46.78 -12.04
CA GLU A 204 22.28 46.35 -12.33
C GLU A 204 22.19 46.00 -13.83
N PRO A 205 21.82 44.77 -14.22
CA PRO A 205 21.51 44.44 -15.59
C PRO A 205 20.27 45.22 -16.04
N SER A 206 20.36 45.95 -17.14
CA SER A 206 19.20 46.53 -17.79
C SER A 206 18.28 45.44 -18.39
N GLU A 207 17.04 45.79 -18.71
CA GLU A 207 15.98 44.86 -19.17
C GLU A 207 16.39 43.93 -20.33
N ILE A 208 17.41 44.33 -21.10
CA ILE A 208 18.10 43.56 -22.14
C ILE A 208 18.49 42.14 -21.68
N ALA A 209 18.84 41.96 -20.41
CA ALA A 209 19.23 40.66 -19.84
C ALA A 209 18.11 39.60 -19.83
N THR A 210 16.83 39.99 -19.98
CA THR A 210 15.68 39.07 -19.92
C THR A 210 15.55 38.15 -21.14
N ALA A 211 16.27 38.41 -22.24
CA ALA A 211 16.12 37.71 -23.51
C ALA A 211 17.15 36.55 -23.68
N ARG A 212 16.87 35.39 -23.08
CA ARG A 212 17.47 34.07 -23.41
C ARG A 212 19.00 33.95 -23.39
N THR A 213 19.70 34.87 -22.73
CA THR A 213 21.18 34.91 -22.69
C THR A 213 21.66 34.40 -21.33
N SER A 214 22.84 33.76 -21.23
CA SER A 214 23.26 33.13 -19.96
C SER A 214 23.77 34.14 -18.94
N THR A 215 23.70 33.81 -17.64
CA THR A 215 24.27 34.58 -16.53
C THR A 215 25.75 34.95 -16.74
N VAL A 216 26.50 34.10 -17.45
CA VAL A 216 27.92 34.30 -17.78
C VAL A 216 28.06 35.36 -18.88
N ASP A 217 27.30 35.23 -19.96
CA ASP A 217 27.33 36.16 -21.10
C ASP A 217 26.86 37.57 -20.70
N VAL A 218 25.81 37.67 -19.87
CA VAL A 218 25.33 38.95 -19.34
C VAL A 218 26.39 39.59 -18.43
N GLY A 219 27.06 38.80 -17.58
CA GLY A 219 28.17 39.29 -16.75
C GLY A 219 29.33 39.84 -17.57
N ARG A 220 29.78 39.07 -18.57
CA ARG A 220 30.86 39.46 -19.49
C ARG A 220 30.49 40.71 -20.30
N TRP A 221 29.24 40.82 -20.76
CA TRP A 221 28.75 42.01 -21.48
C TRP A 221 28.70 43.26 -20.61
N LEU A 222 28.38 43.11 -19.31
CA LEU A 222 28.36 44.20 -18.33
C LEU A 222 29.75 44.58 -17.79
N GLY A 223 30.80 43.81 -18.07
CA GLY A 223 32.13 44.02 -17.47
C GLY A 223 32.17 43.71 -15.97
N ALA A 224 31.35 42.75 -15.53
CA ALA A 224 31.43 42.20 -14.18
C ALA A 224 32.57 41.17 -14.08
N ASP A 225 33.33 41.16 -12.98
CA ASP A 225 34.20 40.04 -12.63
C ASP A 225 33.36 38.79 -12.28
N VAL A 226 32.19 39.04 -11.69
CA VAL A 226 31.32 38.05 -11.07
C VAL A 226 29.84 38.37 -11.32
N SER A 227 29.08 37.38 -11.75
CA SER A 227 27.62 37.39 -11.82
C SER A 227 27.02 36.69 -10.60
N ILE A 228 25.86 37.14 -10.14
CA ILE A 228 25.02 36.44 -9.15
C ILE A 228 23.66 36.15 -9.78
N ASP A 229 23.27 34.87 -9.82
CA ASP A 229 21.90 34.44 -10.10
C ASP A 229 21.32 33.64 -8.93
N GLY A 230 20.02 33.34 -8.97
CA GLY A 230 19.34 32.64 -7.89
C GLY A 230 17.86 32.36 -8.16
N ASP A 231 17.26 31.56 -7.28
CA ASP A 231 15.86 31.14 -7.37
C ASP A 231 15.12 31.30 -6.02
N PHE A 232 13.83 31.59 -6.12
CA PHE A 232 12.92 31.67 -4.97
C PHE A 232 11.86 30.57 -5.10
N THR A 233 11.73 29.75 -4.05
CA THR A 233 10.77 28.65 -3.97
C THR A 233 9.97 28.72 -2.68
N ASP A 234 8.67 28.41 -2.73
CA ASP A 234 7.90 28.08 -1.53
C ASP A 234 7.88 26.56 -1.31
N VAL A 235 8.05 26.16 -0.06
CA VAL A 235 8.14 24.77 0.37
C VAL A 235 6.82 24.40 1.04
N LEU A 236 6.11 23.44 0.47
CA LEU A 236 5.02 22.76 1.15
C LEU A 236 5.61 21.71 2.08
N ARG A 237 5.18 21.73 3.34
CA ARG A 237 5.18 20.55 4.19
C ARG A 237 3.80 19.92 4.10
N ALA A 238 3.74 18.63 3.79
CA ALA A 238 2.53 17.84 3.93
C ALA A 238 2.72 16.86 5.09
N GLU A 239 1.67 16.67 5.89
CA GLU A 239 1.69 15.87 7.11
C GLU A 239 0.41 15.04 7.19
N VAL A 240 0.55 13.72 7.35
CA VAL A 240 -0.56 12.76 7.36
C VAL A 240 -0.54 11.98 8.67
N GLU A 241 -1.60 12.18 9.45
CA GLU A 241 -1.89 11.41 10.67
C GLU A 241 -2.68 10.15 10.27
N VAL A 242 -2.21 8.97 10.67
CA VAL A 242 -2.81 7.68 10.28
C VAL A 242 -3.53 7.07 11.47
N VAL A 243 -4.84 6.85 11.35
CA VAL A 243 -5.69 6.35 12.43
C VAL A 243 -6.55 5.18 11.93
N THR A 244 -6.60 4.08 12.66
CA THR A 244 -7.45 2.92 12.33
C THR A 244 -8.90 3.14 12.76
N ALA A 245 -9.82 2.30 12.27
CA ALA A 245 -11.26 2.39 12.56
C ALA A 245 -11.63 2.35 14.06
N ASN A 246 -10.76 1.80 14.92
CA ASN A 246 -10.94 1.78 16.38
C ASN A 246 -10.23 2.94 17.13
N GLY A 247 -9.66 3.90 16.40
CA GLY A 247 -8.97 5.06 16.97
C GLY A 247 -7.47 4.85 17.29
N ARG A 248 -6.87 3.68 17.03
CA ARG A 248 -5.42 3.49 17.22
C ARG A 248 -4.63 4.25 16.16
N HIS A 249 -3.77 5.16 16.62
CA HIS A 249 -2.83 5.92 15.78
C HIS A 249 -1.67 5.02 15.31
N LEU A 250 -1.45 4.94 13.99
CA LEU A 250 -0.36 4.18 13.36
C LEU A 250 0.86 5.05 13.02
N GLY A 251 0.86 6.33 13.38
CA GLY A 251 1.96 7.26 13.16
C GLY A 251 1.58 8.52 12.40
N THR A 252 2.48 9.51 12.45
CA THR A 252 2.38 10.78 11.74
C THR A 252 3.54 10.85 10.75
N TYR A 253 3.22 11.04 9.46
CA TYR A 253 4.18 10.94 8.36
C TYR A 253 4.26 12.27 7.62
N ALA A 254 5.46 12.74 7.29
CA ALA A 254 5.66 14.07 6.73
C ALA A 254 6.74 14.10 5.63
N ALA A 255 6.56 15.02 4.68
CA ALA A 255 7.55 15.31 3.64
C ALA A 255 7.57 16.81 3.30
N GLU A 256 8.64 17.29 2.69
CA GLU A 256 8.84 18.71 2.34
C GLU A 256 9.39 18.90 0.92
N ALA A 257 8.57 19.48 0.03
CA ALA A 257 8.91 19.68 -1.38
C ALA A 257 8.64 21.12 -1.85
N PRO A 258 9.27 21.59 -2.94
CA PRO A 258 8.84 22.80 -3.62
C PRO A 258 7.37 22.66 -4.05
N ARG A 259 6.56 23.71 -3.88
CA ARG A 259 5.11 23.65 -4.14
C ARG A 259 4.73 23.31 -5.58
N ALA A 260 5.57 23.71 -6.53
CA ALA A 260 5.45 23.34 -7.95
C ALA A 260 5.54 21.82 -8.19
N ASP A 261 5.94 21.03 -7.18
CA ASP A 261 6.25 19.60 -7.27
C ASP A 261 5.39 18.76 -6.31
N GLY A 262 4.09 19.07 -6.25
CA GLY A 262 3.10 18.33 -5.46
C GLY A 262 3.05 16.82 -5.77
N THR A 263 3.46 16.40 -6.98
CA THR A 263 3.62 14.98 -7.32
C THR A 263 4.75 14.32 -6.54
N ARG A 264 5.95 14.95 -6.45
CA ARG A 264 7.04 14.42 -5.61
C ARG A 264 6.62 14.37 -4.14
N LEU A 265 5.94 15.41 -3.66
CA LEU A 265 5.46 15.47 -2.28
C LEU A 265 4.49 14.32 -1.95
N ALA A 266 3.59 13.99 -2.88
CA ALA A 266 2.69 12.85 -2.75
C ALA A 266 3.46 11.52 -2.78
N GLN A 267 4.41 11.34 -3.71
CA GLN A 267 5.24 10.13 -3.81
C GLN A 267 6.10 9.91 -2.56
N GLU A 268 6.69 10.97 -1.99
CA GLU A 268 7.54 10.87 -0.79
C GLU A 268 6.72 10.49 0.45
N ILE A 269 5.49 10.99 0.58
CA ILE A 269 4.55 10.56 1.64
C ILE A 269 4.06 9.13 1.39
N VAL A 270 3.69 8.77 0.16
CA VAL A 270 3.22 7.41 -0.13
C VAL A 270 4.34 6.38 0.00
N GLY A 271 5.60 6.74 -0.28
CA GLY A 271 6.76 5.90 0.02
C GLY A 271 6.90 5.56 1.50
N GLN A 272 6.56 6.51 2.40
CA GLN A 272 6.52 6.27 3.85
C GLN A 272 5.27 5.50 4.30
N LEU A 273 4.09 5.85 3.76
CA LEU A 273 2.81 5.25 4.15
C LEU A 273 2.64 3.82 3.62
N ALA A 274 3.01 3.54 2.37
CA ALA A 274 2.66 2.28 1.71
C ALA A 274 3.23 1.03 2.42
N PRO A 275 4.45 1.02 3.01
CA PRO A 275 4.89 -0.07 3.89
C PRO A 275 3.93 -0.30 5.07
N VAL A 276 3.56 0.77 5.79
CA VAL A 276 2.70 0.74 6.98
C VAL A 276 1.28 0.27 6.63
N LEU A 277 0.73 0.78 5.52
CA LEU A 277 -0.58 0.35 5.01
C LEU A 277 -0.58 -1.12 4.56
N ARG A 278 0.50 -1.59 3.92
CA ARG A 278 0.67 -2.99 3.53
C ARG A 278 0.90 -3.92 4.72
N GLN A 279 1.57 -3.46 5.78
CA GLN A 279 1.73 -4.19 7.03
C GLN A 279 0.39 -4.29 7.77
N HIS A 280 -0.33 -3.18 7.95
CA HIS A 280 -1.65 -3.24 8.60
C HIS A 280 -2.65 -4.13 7.83
N ARG A 281 -2.54 -4.19 6.50
CA ARG A 281 -3.30 -5.15 5.67
C ARG A 281 -2.91 -6.62 5.87
N ARG A 282 -1.69 -6.92 6.35
CA ARG A 282 -1.28 -8.27 6.79
C ARG A 282 -1.71 -8.56 8.23
N ASP A 283 -1.81 -7.54 9.08
CA ASP A 283 -2.36 -7.69 10.44
C ASP A 283 -3.87 -8.01 10.37
N LEU A 284 -4.59 -7.43 9.41
CA LEU A 284 -6.00 -7.65 9.10
C LEU A 284 -6.22 -9.02 8.44
N HIS A 285 -6.71 -10.00 9.20
CA HIS A 285 -7.01 -11.34 8.67
C HIS A 285 -8.40 -11.36 8.01
N THR A 286 -8.45 -11.82 6.76
CA THR A 286 -9.69 -12.00 6.00
C THR A 286 -10.34 -13.32 6.36
N VAL A 287 -11.62 -13.31 6.73
CA VAL A 287 -12.32 -14.51 7.21
C VAL A 287 -13.55 -14.80 6.33
N ALA A 288 -13.60 -15.97 5.70
CA ALA A 288 -14.84 -16.48 5.12
C ALA A 288 -15.65 -17.20 6.22
N LEU A 289 -16.92 -16.84 6.41
CA LEU A 289 -17.80 -17.57 7.33
C LEU A 289 -18.72 -18.49 6.53
N LEU A 290 -18.57 -19.80 6.70
CA LEU A 290 -19.37 -20.79 5.97
C LEU A 290 -20.67 -21.10 6.74
N ARG A 291 -21.57 -21.84 6.09
CA ARG A 291 -22.82 -22.28 6.71
C ARG A 291 -22.52 -23.25 7.86
N PHE A 292 -23.27 -23.13 8.95
CA PHE A 292 -23.14 -24.02 10.10
C PHE A 292 -23.94 -25.31 9.85
N GLU A 293 -23.38 -26.45 10.23
CA GLU A 293 -24.05 -27.74 10.11
C GLU A 293 -25.15 -27.89 11.16
N ASN A 294 -26.38 -28.21 10.74
CA ASN A 294 -27.47 -28.53 11.66
C ASN A 294 -27.44 -30.03 12.01
N HIS A 295 -27.10 -30.36 13.26
CA HIS A 295 -27.19 -31.72 13.81
C HIS A 295 -28.45 -31.92 14.69
N SER A 296 -29.45 -31.04 14.53
CA SER A 296 -30.69 -30.99 15.30
C SER A 296 -31.91 -31.19 14.38
N GLU A 297 -33.12 -31.11 14.90
CA GLU A 297 -34.34 -31.26 14.09
C GLU A 297 -34.47 -30.13 13.04
N ASP A 298 -35.02 -30.44 11.85
CA ASP A 298 -35.15 -29.51 10.70
C ASP A 298 -35.84 -28.17 11.04
N ARG A 299 -36.67 -28.16 12.09
CA ARG A 299 -37.34 -26.94 12.61
C ARG A 299 -36.37 -25.83 13.00
N PHE A 300 -35.09 -26.15 13.22
CA PHE A 300 -34.04 -25.20 13.53
C PHE A 300 -33.24 -24.71 12.31
N SER A 301 -33.38 -25.31 11.13
CA SER A 301 -32.50 -25.00 9.98
C SER A 301 -32.54 -23.53 9.58
N SER A 302 -33.69 -22.86 9.59
CA SER A 302 -33.80 -21.42 9.33
C SER A 302 -33.17 -20.54 10.42
N PHE A 303 -33.05 -21.03 11.66
CA PHE A 303 -32.27 -20.36 12.71
C PHE A 303 -30.78 -20.54 12.47
N VAL A 304 -30.32 -21.76 12.13
CA VAL A 304 -28.91 -22.05 11.82
C VAL A 304 -28.42 -21.24 10.60
N GLU A 305 -29.26 -21.06 9.58
CA GLU A 305 -28.97 -20.14 8.46
C GLU A 305 -28.86 -18.67 8.90
N GLY A 306 -29.65 -18.23 9.88
CA GLY A 306 -29.59 -16.87 10.43
C GLY A 306 -28.40 -16.63 11.37
N MET A 307 -27.92 -17.68 12.06
CA MET A 307 -26.73 -17.59 12.92
C MET A 307 -25.49 -17.12 12.15
N ALA A 308 -25.33 -17.51 10.88
CA ALA A 308 -24.20 -17.06 10.07
C ALA A 308 -24.21 -15.54 9.86
N ASP A 309 -25.37 -14.93 9.64
CA ASP A 309 -25.50 -13.49 9.41
C ASP A 309 -25.31 -12.70 10.74
N MET A 310 -25.72 -13.29 11.87
CA MET A 310 -25.45 -12.79 13.22
C MET A 310 -23.95 -12.87 13.57
N LEU A 311 -23.31 -14.01 13.38
CA LEU A 311 -21.86 -14.20 13.59
C LEU A 311 -21.04 -13.28 12.67
N THR A 312 -21.46 -13.11 11.41
CA THR A 312 -20.86 -12.12 10.50
C THR A 312 -20.91 -10.72 11.10
N THR A 313 -22.04 -10.34 11.70
CA THR A 313 -22.20 -9.04 12.36
C THR A 313 -21.32 -8.91 13.61
N GLY A 314 -21.23 -9.97 14.43
CA GLY A 314 -20.37 -10.02 15.63
C GLY A 314 -18.87 -9.93 15.30
N LEU A 315 -18.39 -10.79 14.40
CA LEU A 315 -16.99 -10.86 13.97
C LEU A 315 -16.52 -9.56 13.28
N ARG A 316 -17.42 -8.87 12.53
CA ARG A 316 -17.12 -7.57 11.91
C ARG A 316 -16.92 -6.41 12.88
N ASN A 317 -17.10 -6.61 14.19
CA ASN A 317 -16.75 -5.62 15.22
C ASN A 317 -15.26 -5.68 15.62
N SER A 318 -14.52 -6.74 15.26
CA SER A 318 -13.07 -6.78 15.46
C SER A 318 -12.36 -5.81 14.52
N SER A 319 -11.38 -5.09 15.06
CA SER A 319 -10.47 -4.23 14.29
C SER A 319 -9.38 -5.00 13.53
N ARG A 320 -9.28 -6.32 13.74
CA ARG A 320 -8.27 -7.21 13.13
C ARG A 320 -8.87 -8.23 12.15
N LEU A 321 -10.20 -8.33 12.04
CA LEU A 321 -10.88 -9.25 11.12
C LEU A 321 -11.58 -8.53 9.96
N ARG A 322 -11.57 -9.14 8.78
CA ARG A 322 -12.30 -8.69 7.59
C ARG A 322 -13.19 -9.84 7.08
N VAL A 323 -14.43 -9.89 7.55
CA VAL A 323 -15.36 -10.97 7.18
C VAL A 323 -15.88 -10.80 5.75
N ILE A 324 -15.90 -11.88 4.98
CA ILE A 324 -16.47 -11.94 3.63
C ILE A 324 -17.99 -12.15 3.74
N GLU A 325 -18.78 -11.30 3.06
CA GLU A 325 -20.24 -11.37 3.08
C GLU A 325 -20.75 -12.69 2.46
N ARG A 326 -21.72 -13.35 3.11
CA ARG A 326 -22.32 -14.63 2.70
C ARG A 326 -22.69 -14.73 1.21
N THR A 327 -23.23 -13.67 0.62
CA THR A 327 -23.64 -13.66 -0.80
C THR A 327 -22.47 -13.76 -1.77
N GLN A 328 -21.27 -13.30 -1.37
CA GLN A 328 -20.03 -13.49 -2.15
C GLN A 328 -19.55 -14.93 -2.06
N ILE A 329 -19.65 -15.54 -0.87
CA ILE A 329 -19.34 -16.95 -0.61
C ILE A 329 -20.24 -17.85 -1.47
N GLU A 330 -21.56 -17.66 -1.39
CA GLU A 330 -22.55 -18.43 -2.17
C GLU A 330 -22.35 -18.24 -3.68
N THR A 331 -21.99 -17.04 -4.14
CA THR A 331 -21.64 -16.79 -5.56
C THR A 331 -20.37 -17.53 -5.98
N ALA A 332 -19.33 -17.60 -5.13
CA ALA A 332 -18.12 -18.34 -5.42
C ALA A 332 -18.37 -19.85 -5.50
N MET A 333 -19.13 -20.43 -4.55
CA MET A 333 -19.42 -21.88 -4.53
C MET A 333 -20.14 -22.33 -5.80
N LEU A 334 -21.10 -21.51 -6.29
CA LEU A 334 -21.81 -21.77 -7.55
C LEU A 334 -20.88 -21.75 -8.77
N ASN A 335 -19.85 -20.89 -8.79
CA ASN A 335 -18.90 -20.81 -9.90
C ASN A 335 -17.93 -22.02 -9.97
N PHE A 336 -17.65 -22.66 -8.83
CA PHE A 336 -16.79 -23.84 -8.74
C PHE A 336 -17.56 -25.17 -8.61
N ASN A 337 -18.90 -25.13 -8.69
CA ASN A 337 -19.78 -26.31 -8.68
C ASN A 337 -19.62 -27.19 -7.41
N VAL A 338 -19.38 -26.57 -6.25
CA VAL A 338 -19.38 -27.28 -4.96
C VAL A 338 -20.82 -27.48 -4.48
N GLU A 339 -21.15 -28.71 -4.08
CA GLU A 339 -22.47 -29.01 -3.52
C GLU A 339 -22.58 -28.50 -2.07
N MET A 340 -23.58 -27.67 -1.81
CA MET A 340 -23.86 -27.04 -0.50
C MET A 340 -24.49 -28.02 0.51
N SER A 341 -24.30 -29.33 0.34
CA SER A 341 -25.06 -30.40 1.01
C SER A 341 -24.17 -31.54 1.50
N GLY A 342 -23.32 -31.23 2.48
CA GLY A 342 -22.48 -32.19 3.20
C GLY A 342 -21.71 -31.50 4.33
N PRO A 343 -21.01 -32.26 5.19
CA PRO A 343 -20.07 -31.69 6.15
C PRO A 343 -18.92 -30.99 5.42
N ILE A 344 -18.45 -29.85 5.94
CA ILE A 344 -17.33 -29.12 5.34
C ILE A 344 -16.06 -29.45 6.13
N ASP A 345 -15.20 -30.29 5.54
CA ASP A 345 -13.91 -30.63 6.11
C ASP A 345 -12.86 -29.52 5.91
N SER A 346 -11.68 -29.70 6.51
CA SER A 346 -10.58 -28.74 6.44
C SER A 346 -9.97 -28.60 5.04
N GLU A 347 -10.06 -29.64 4.20
CA GLU A 347 -9.55 -29.61 2.83
C GLU A 347 -10.47 -28.75 1.94
N THR A 348 -11.78 -29.00 2.02
CA THR A 348 -12.82 -28.16 1.41
C THR A 348 -12.74 -26.72 1.92
N ALA A 349 -12.57 -26.51 3.23
CA ALA A 349 -12.42 -25.16 3.80
C ALA A 349 -11.19 -24.43 3.25
N VAL A 350 -10.07 -25.12 3.03
CA VAL A 350 -8.87 -24.58 2.37
C VAL A 350 -9.15 -24.20 0.92
N GLU A 351 -9.77 -25.07 0.12
CA GLU A 351 -10.10 -24.73 -1.28
C GLU A 351 -11.03 -23.50 -1.36
N VAL A 352 -12.09 -23.50 -0.55
CA VAL A 352 -13.05 -22.40 -0.43
C VAL A 352 -12.37 -21.09 -0.02
N GLY A 353 -11.47 -21.14 0.97
CA GLY A 353 -10.68 -19.98 1.41
C GLY A 353 -9.79 -19.42 0.30
N ASN A 354 -9.11 -20.29 -0.44
CA ASN A 354 -8.24 -19.90 -1.56
C ASN A 354 -9.01 -19.26 -2.72
N TRP A 355 -10.19 -19.78 -3.09
CA TRP A 355 -11.02 -19.16 -4.13
C TRP A 355 -11.57 -17.79 -3.72
N LEU A 356 -11.81 -17.58 -2.43
CA LEU A 356 -12.33 -16.34 -1.87
C LEU A 356 -11.23 -15.30 -1.55
N GLY A 357 -9.96 -15.69 -1.58
CA GLY A 357 -8.86 -14.85 -1.09
C GLY A 357 -9.00 -14.54 0.41
N ALA A 358 -9.51 -15.51 1.18
CA ALA A 358 -9.56 -15.45 2.63
C ALA A 358 -8.22 -15.93 3.22
N ASP A 359 -7.82 -15.35 4.35
CA ASP A 359 -6.65 -15.80 5.11
C ASP A 359 -7.05 -16.95 6.06
N ALA A 360 -8.32 -16.96 6.51
CA ALA A 360 -8.91 -18.04 7.28
C ALA A 360 -10.40 -18.27 6.93
N VAL A 361 -10.92 -19.42 7.32
CA VAL A 361 -12.30 -19.86 7.08
C VAL A 361 -12.90 -20.35 8.39
N VAL A 362 -14.05 -19.82 8.79
CA VAL A 362 -14.80 -20.27 9.96
C VAL A 362 -15.89 -21.24 9.54
N ILE A 363 -15.81 -22.47 10.07
CA ILE A 363 -16.85 -23.50 10.02
C ILE A 363 -17.42 -23.73 11.42
N GLY A 364 -18.58 -24.39 11.52
CA GLY A 364 -19.18 -24.70 12.81
C GLY A 364 -20.43 -25.57 12.72
N SER A 365 -20.95 -25.95 13.87
CA SER A 365 -22.13 -26.83 13.97
C SER A 365 -23.05 -26.45 15.12
N PHE A 366 -24.33 -26.80 14.96
CA PHE A 366 -25.42 -26.56 15.88
C PHE A 366 -26.05 -27.87 16.33
N LEU A 367 -26.05 -28.13 17.64
CA LEU A 367 -26.60 -29.34 18.24
C LEU A 367 -27.53 -29.02 19.41
N ARG A 368 -28.77 -29.52 19.32
CA ARG A 368 -29.70 -29.65 20.44
C ARG A 368 -29.63 -31.07 21.01
N PHE A 369 -29.46 -31.18 22.32
CA PHE A 369 -29.55 -32.45 23.06
C PHE A 369 -30.47 -32.29 24.27
N GLY A 370 -31.70 -32.79 24.15
CA GLY A 370 -32.77 -32.50 25.10
C GLY A 370 -33.09 -31.00 25.10
N ASP A 371 -32.99 -30.36 26.26
CA ASP A 371 -33.26 -28.92 26.41
C ASP A 371 -31.97 -28.08 26.42
N VAL A 372 -30.81 -28.71 26.18
CA VAL A 372 -29.51 -28.04 26.04
C VAL A 372 -29.20 -27.82 24.56
N PHE A 373 -28.86 -26.59 24.22
CA PHE A 373 -28.37 -26.16 22.93
C PHE A 373 -26.86 -25.96 23.01
N ARG A 374 -26.14 -26.31 21.95
CA ARG A 374 -24.70 -26.16 21.80
C ARG A 374 -24.38 -25.61 20.43
N ILE A 375 -23.43 -24.68 20.37
CA ILE A 375 -22.85 -24.17 19.13
C ILE A 375 -21.34 -24.32 19.24
N ASP A 376 -20.74 -24.92 18.23
CA ASP A 376 -19.29 -25.06 18.09
C ASP A 376 -18.82 -24.30 16.84
N ALA A 377 -17.69 -23.61 16.93
CA ALA A 377 -17.07 -22.94 15.78
C ALA A 377 -15.55 -23.11 15.78
N ARG A 378 -14.97 -23.17 14.58
CA ARG A 378 -13.54 -23.31 14.35
C ARG A 378 -13.10 -22.38 13.24
N MET A 379 -12.07 -21.59 13.47
CA MET A 379 -11.33 -20.88 12.43
C MET A 379 -10.21 -21.78 11.91
N ILE A 380 -10.13 -21.91 10.59
CA ILE A 380 -9.15 -22.73 9.87
C ILE A 380 -8.31 -21.80 9.00
N ASP A 381 -6.98 -21.84 9.12
CA ASP A 381 -6.08 -21.10 8.24
C ASP A 381 -6.19 -21.64 6.79
N ALA A 382 -6.45 -20.73 5.84
CA ALA A 382 -6.77 -21.08 4.47
C ALA A 382 -5.55 -21.51 3.62
N GLN A 383 -4.32 -21.35 4.14
CA GLN A 383 -3.08 -21.71 3.46
C GLN A 383 -2.53 -23.07 3.91
N THR A 384 -2.90 -23.50 5.13
CA THR A 384 -2.33 -24.67 5.82
C THR A 384 -3.37 -25.72 6.25
N GLY A 385 -4.65 -25.35 6.36
CA GLY A 385 -5.71 -26.22 6.86
C GLY A 385 -5.70 -26.44 8.38
N GLU A 386 -4.87 -25.70 9.11
CA GLU A 386 -4.80 -25.77 10.58
C GLU A 386 -5.99 -25.08 11.24
N VAL A 387 -6.60 -25.70 12.25
CA VAL A 387 -7.55 -25.02 13.15
C VAL A 387 -6.79 -24.05 14.05
N THR A 388 -6.84 -22.76 13.74
CA THR A 388 -6.15 -21.70 14.50
C THR A 388 -6.92 -21.27 15.75
N VAL A 389 -8.25 -21.34 15.72
CA VAL A 389 -9.14 -21.02 16.86
C VAL A 389 -10.25 -22.06 16.92
N ALA A 390 -10.59 -22.54 18.11
CA ALA A 390 -11.74 -23.43 18.33
C ALA A 390 -12.48 -23.04 19.62
N GLU A 391 -13.76 -22.71 19.49
CA GLU A 391 -14.58 -22.20 20.59
C GLU A 391 -15.96 -22.87 20.65
N SER A 392 -16.57 -22.86 21.84
CA SER A 392 -17.83 -23.57 22.12
C SER A 392 -18.68 -22.82 23.14
N VAL A 393 -19.99 -22.84 22.92
CA VAL A 393 -21.01 -22.23 23.79
C VAL A 393 -22.17 -23.20 23.99
N ARG A 394 -22.87 -23.10 25.13
CA ARG A 394 -24.05 -23.92 25.43
C ARG A 394 -25.00 -23.23 26.40
N GLY A 395 -26.29 -23.49 26.25
CA GLY A 395 -27.36 -22.89 27.07
C GLY A 395 -28.72 -23.54 26.78
N THR A 396 -29.79 -22.86 27.17
CA THR A 396 -31.19 -23.26 26.94
C THR A 396 -31.80 -22.60 25.70
N GLU A 397 -33.01 -23.00 25.30
CA GLU A 397 -33.76 -22.40 24.19
C GLU A 397 -33.98 -20.89 24.36
N GLN A 398 -34.05 -20.40 25.60
CA GLN A 398 -34.23 -18.97 25.93
C GLN A 398 -32.93 -18.15 25.76
N GLU A 399 -31.78 -18.81 25.84
CA GLU A 399 -30.46 -18.19 25.77
C GLU A 399 -29.86 -18.28 24.35
N VAL A 400 -30.44 -19.10 23.47
CA VAL A 400 -29.83 -19.52 22.18
C VAL A 400 -29.42 -18.36 21.26
N MET A 401 -30.13 -17.22 21.29
CA MET A 401 -29.74 -16.01 20.56
C MET A 401 -28.45 -15.40 21.12
N GLY A 402 -28.34 -15.30 22.45
CA GLY A 402 -27.17 -14.74 23.14
C GLY A 402 -25.94 -15.66 23.09
N LEU A 403 -26.13 -16.97 22.91
CA LEU A 403 -25.03 -17.89 22.64
C LEU A 403 -24.27 -17.52 21.34
N VAL A 404 -24.97 -16.99 20.34
CA VAL A 404 -24.35 -16.54 19.07
C VAL A 404 -23.46 -15.32 19.31
N ASP A 405 -23.93 -14.35 20.09
CA ASP A 405 -23.15 -13.17 20.48
C ASP A 405 -21.94 -13.57 21.33
N GLU A 406 -22.12 -14.44 22.33
CA GLU A 406 -21.05 -14.99 23.19
C GLU A 406 -19.97 -15.71 22.35
N LEU A 407 -20.38 -16.54 21.39
CA LEU A 407 -19.48 -17.27 20.51
C LEU A 407 -18.69 -16.31 19.61
N SER A 408 -19.32 -15.26 19.07
CA SER A 408 -18.61 -14.25 18.28
C SER A 408 -17.56 -13.50 19.11
N GLY A 409 -17.88 -13.14 20.36
CA GLY A 409 -16.96 -12.49 21.29
C GLY A 409 -15.79 -13.39 21.67
N LYS A 410 -16.05 -14.68 21.92
CA LYS A 410 -15.03 -15.71 22.16
C LYS A 410 -14.09 -15.88 20.97
N LEU A 411 -14.63 -16.06 19.77
CA LEU A 411 -13.84 -16.22 18.54
C LEU A 411 -12.92 -15.02 18.29
N VAL A 412 -13.42 -13.78 18.47
CA VAL A 412 -12.59 -12.57 18.38
C VAL A 412 -11.52 -12.54 19.49
N ALA A 413 -11.91 -12.65 20.76
CA ALA A 413 -10.96 -12.56 21.87
C ALA A 413 -9.86 -13.63 21.79
N ARG A 414 -10.21 -14.84 21.36
CA ARG A 414 -9.28 -15.95 21.18
C ARG A 414 -8.33 -15.68 20.01
N PHE A 415 -8.84 -15.33 18.83
CA PHE A 415 -8.04 -14.90 17.68
C PHE A 415 -7.07 -13.77 18.02
N GLU A 416 -7.56 -12.71 18.68
CA GLU A 416 -6.74 -11.54 19.03
C GLU A 416 -5.68 -11.86 20.10
N SER A 417 -5.89 -12.89 20.93
CA SER A 417 -4.91 -13.39 21.91
C SER A 417 -3.87 -14.35 21.34
N GLU A 418 -4.22 -15.14 20.32
CA GLU A 418 -3.33 -16.13 19.68
C GLU A 418 -2.55 -15.56 18.48
N THR A 419 -2.91 -14.35 18.01
CA THR A 419 -2.10 -13.56 17.09
C THR A 419 -1.36 -12.47 17.86
N PRO A 420 -0.08 -12.70 18.28
CA PRO A 420 0.64 -11.77 19.14
C PRO A 420 0.63 -10.35 18.60
N GLU A 421 0.54 -9.38 19.51
CA GLU A 421 1.14 -8.08 19.25
C GLU A 421 2.63 -8.30 18.92
N GLU A 422 3.15 -7.59 17.91
CA GLU A 422 4.52 -7.75 17.39
C GLU A 422 4.80 -9.08 16.65
N SER A 423 4.17 -9.28 15.49
CA SER A 423 4.70 -10.17 14.44
C SER A 423 5.71 -9.42 13.55
N THR A 424 7.01 -9.60 13.81
CA THR A 424 8.09 -9.02 13.01
C THR A 424 8.23 -9.74 11.66
N GLY A 425 7.35 -9.43 10.71
CA GLY A 425 7.49 -9.80 9.29
C GLY A 425 7.61 -11.30 8.98
N THR A 426 8.28 -11.59 7.86
CA THR A 426 8.44 -12.94 7.29
C THR A 426 9.83 -13.10 6.67
N GLY A 427 10.52 -14.20 6.94
CA GLY A 427 11.82 -14.53 6.34
C GLY A 427 11.75 -15.76 5.42
N THR A 428 12.78 -15.97 4.61
CA THR A 428 12.89 -17.16 3.75
C THR A 428 13.70 -18.24 4.43
N VAL A 429 13.15 -19.45 4.57
CA VAL A 429 13.91 -20.65 4.93
C VAL A 429 14.23 -21.45 3.66
N LYS A 430 15.52 -21.75 3.49
CA LYS A 430 16.03 -22.71 2.50
C LYS A 430 16.54 -23.95 3.21
N ILE A 431 16.13 -25.11 2.73
CA ILE A 431 16.60 -26.41 3.22
C ILE A 431 17.37 -27.06 2.08
N VAL A 432 18.67 -27.22 2.27
CA VAL A 432 19.60 -27.82 1.31
C VAL A 432 20.19 -29.11 1.89
N PHE A 433 20.34 -30.11 1.02
CA PHE A 433 20.72 -31.46 1.39
C PHE A 433 21.72 -32.03 0.38
N GLN A 434 22.66 -32.85 0.85
CA GLN A 434 23.55 -33.63 -0.01
C GLN A 434 23.60 -35.09 0.48
N ALA A 435 23.55 -36.04 -0.47
CA ALA A 435 23.96 -37.41 -0.21
C ALA A 435 25.41 -37.61 -0.68
N THR A 436 26.26 -38.23 0.13
CA THR A 436 27.63 -38.63 -0.22
C THR A 436 27.75 -40.16 -0.27
N ARG A 437 28.75 -40.68 -0.99
CA ARG A 437 29.01 -42.13 -1.07
C ARG A 437 30.10 -42.52 -0.08
N SER A 438 29.84 -43.54 0.73
CA SER A 438 30.90 -44.29 1.40
C SER A 438 31.69 -45.13 0.39
N GLU A 439 32.95 -45.49 0.70
CA GLU A 439 33.85 -46.14 -0.27
C GLU A 439 33.42 -47.56 -0.68
N MET A 440 32.51 -48.21 0.06
CA MET A 440 32.12 -49.62 -0.14
C MET A 440 30.67 -49.79 -0.59
N GLY A 441 30.46 -49.80 -1.91
CA GLY A 441 29.28 -50.41 -2.56
C GLY A 441 28.54 -49.51 -3.55
N GLU A 442 28.64 -49.79 -4.84
CA GLU A 442 27.81 -49.12 -5.86
C GLU A 442 26.41 -49.73 -5.96
N ARG A 443 25.38 -48.97 -5.57
CA ARG A 443 24.02 -49.15 -6.12
C ARG A 443 23.82 -48.24 -7.35
N PRO A 444 23.07 -48.69 -8.37
CA PRO A 444 22.87 -47.93 -9.61
C PRO A 444 21.90 -46.75 -9.47
N SER A 445 21.18 -46.63 -8.34
CA SER A 445 20.23 -45.53 -8.10
C SER A 445 20.02 -45.25 -6.60
N PHE A 446 19.97 -43.97 -6.25
CA PHE A 446 19.52 -43.44 -4.96
C PHE A 446 18.38 -42.46 -5.25
N HIS A 447 17.18 -42.74 -4.74
CA HIS A 447 15.98 -41.93 -4.97
C HIS A 447 15.20 -41.80 -3.66
N HIS A 448 14.99 -40.58 -3.17
CA HIS A 448 14.12 -40.31 -2.01
C HIS A 448 13.28 -39.04 -2.17
N ILE A 449 12.22 -38.91 -1.40
CA ILE A 449 11.44 -37.66 -1.23
C ILE A 449 11.49 -37.32 0.27
N CYS A 450 11.55 -36.03 0.59
CA CYS A 450 11.44 -35.53 1.94
C CYS A 450 10.03 -34.95 2.18
N LYS A 451 9.52 -35.09 3.41
CA LYS A 451 8.41 -34.32 3.96
C LYS A 451 8.98 -33.22 4.85
N LEU A 452 8.55 -31.97 4.65
CA LEU A 452 8.86 -30.88 5.57
C LEU A 452 7.77 -30.77 6.62
N TYR A 453 8.18 -30.65 7.88
CA TYR A 453 7.36 -30.21 8.99
C TYR A 453 7.97 -28.96 9.64
N VAL A 454 7.12 -28.02 10.08
CA VAL A 454 7.52 -26.84 10.86
C VAL A 454 6.55 -26.71 12.03
N ASP A 455 7.07 -26.62 13.25
CA ASP A 455 6.32 -26.61 14.51
C ASP A 455 5.34 -27.80 14.63
N GLY A 456 5.74 -28.95 14.08
CA GLY A 456 4.94 -30.19 14.00
C GLY A 456 3.94 -30.25 12.83
N LYS A 457 3.79 -29.18 12.04
CA LYS A 457 2.79 -29.04 10.96
C LYS A 457 3.40 -29.36 9.61
N PHE A 458 2.70 -30.11 8.75
CA PHE A 458 3.23 -30.52 7.44
C PHE A 458 3.20 -29.37 6.41
N ILE A 459 4.34 -29.10 5.76
CA ILE A 459 4.54 -27.97 4.81
C ILE A 459 4.76 -28.44 3.35
N GLY A 460 4.76 -29.76 3.12
CA GLY A 460 4.77 -30.37 1.78
C GLY A 460 5.91 -31.33 1.50
N LEU A 461 5.91 -31.88 0.27
CA LEU A 461 6.93 -32.79 -0.25
C LEU A 461 8.04 -32.04 -1.00
N SER A 462 9.27 -32.55 -0.92
CA SER A 462 10.35 -32.16 -1.83
C SER A 462 10.13 -32.75 -3.23
N ARG A 463 10.90 -32.28 -4.20
CA ARG A 463 11.12 -33.08 -5.43
C ARG A 463 11.89 -34.37 -5.08
N PRO A 464 11.81 -35.43 -5.91
CA PRO A 464 12.67 -36.60 -5.75
C PRO A 464 14.15 -36.18 -5.87
N VAL A 465 14.95 -36.48 -4.86
CA VAL A 465 16.41 -36.33 -4.91
C VAL A 465 16.96 -37.56 -5.63
N THR A 466 17.62 -37.34 -6.76
CA THR A 466 18.16 -38.41 -7.64
C THR A 466 19.67 -38.30 -7.85
N SER A 467 20.30 -37.26 -7.32
CA SER A 467 21.73 -36.99 -7.39
C SER A 467 22.46 -37.42 -6.12
N VAL A 468 23.76 -37.67 -6.25
CA VAL A 468 24.69 -37.98 -5.16
C VAL A 468 25.98 -37.21 -5.42
N GLY A 469 26.62 -36.68 -4.38
CA GLY A 469 27.78 -35.78 -4.48
C GLY A 469 27.43 -34.35 -4.91
N LYS A 470 26.18 -33.90 -4.67
CA LYS A 470 25.71 -32.54 -4.95
C LYS A 470 24.76 -32.02 -3.87
N TRP A 471 24.80 -30.73 -3.62
CA TRP A 471 23.80 -30.00 -2.85
C TRP A 471 22.54 -29.75 -3.68
N GLU A 472 21.42 -30.29 -3.23
CA GLU A 472 20.08 -30.06 -3.78
C GLU A 472 19.24 -29.21 -2.82
N THR A 473 18.38 -28.34 -3.34
CA THR A 473 17.41 -27.60 -2.50
C THR A 473 16.14 -28.42 -2.36
N LEU A 474 15.94 -29.03 -1.17
CA LEU A 474 14.72 -29.77 -0.85
C LEU A 474 13.51 -28.83 -0.79
N PHE A 475 13.68 -27.70 -0.11
CA PHE A 475 12.63 -26.71 0.14
C PHE A 475 13.18 -25.29 0.10
N SER A 476 12.36 -24.37 -0.43
CA SER A 476 12.47 -22.94 -0.19
C SER A 476 11.06 -22.45 0.14
N ARG A 477 10.89 -21.79 1.28
CA ARG A 477 9.59 -21.33 1.81
C ARG A 477 9.74 -19.96 2.46
N SER A 478 8.73 -19.11 2.32
CA SER A 478 8.55 -17.94 3.19
C SER A 478 7.84 -18.42 4.46
N LEU A 479 8.36 -18.07 5.63
CA LEU A 479 7.78 -18.39 6.94
C LEU A 479 7.72 -17.11 7.79
N ARG A 480 7.03 -17.18 8.93
CA ARG A 480 6.95 -16.08 9.90
C ARG A 480 8.35 -15.75 10.45
N GLY A 481 8.59 -14.49 10.82
CA GLY A 481 9.80 -14.10 11.55
C GLY A 481 9.75 -14.54 13.02
N GLY A 482 10.90 -14.98 13.55
CA GLY A 482 11.04 -15.51 14.91
C GLY A 482 11.38 -17.00 14.96
N ARG A 483 11.22 -17.61 16.14
CA ARG A 483 11.71 -18.96 16.45
C ARG A 483 10.77 -20.06 15.96
N HIS A 484 11.32 -21.04 15.24
CA HIS A 484 10.60 -22.15 14.64
C HIS A 484 11.36 -23.47 14.77
N ARG A 485 10.64 -24.59 14.85
CA ARG A 485 11.21 -25.94 14.92
C ARG A 485 10.96 -26.69 13.61
N VAL A 486 12.02 -26.93 12.84
CA VAL A 486 11.96 -27.59 11.53
C VAL A 486 12.29 -29.08 11.67
N GLU A 487 11.47 -29.95 11.10
CA GLU A 487 11.73 -31.40 11.04
C GLU A 487 11.59 -31.88 9.58
N VAL A 488 12.55 -32.67 9.08
CA VAL A 488 12.55 -33.14 7.69
C VAL A 488 12.56 -34.67 7.66
N VAL A 489 11.50 -35.28 7.13
CA VAL A 489 11.34 -36.74 7.15
C VAL A 489 11.61 -37.32 5.77
N HIS A 490 12.70 -38.06 5.62
CA HIS A 490 13.11 -38.76 4.40
C HIS A 490 12.30 -40.05 4.20
N GLY A 491 11.91 -40.32 2.96
CA GLY A 491 11.15 -41.51 2.58
C GLY A 491 11.56 -42.11 1.23
N PHE A 492 11.34 -43.42 1.11
CA PHE A 492 11.55 -44.18 -0.10
C PHE A 492 10.62 -43.71 -1.23
N VAL A 493 11.11 -43.79 -2.47
CA VAL A 493 10.35 -43.42 -3.67
C VAL A 493 10.06 -44.63 -4.53
N ARG A 494 8.81 -44.74 -4.96
CA ARG A 494 8.36 -45.72 -5.95
C ARG A 494 7.71 -44.99 -7.13
N GLY A 495 8.33 -45.11 -8.31
CA GLY A 495 8.01 -44.25 -9.44
C GLY A 495 8.41 -42.81 -9.13
N GLN A 496 7.45 -41.99 -8.68
CA GLN A 496 7.65 -40.61 -8.23
C GLN A 496 6.92 -40.31 -6.90
N GLU A 497 6.38 -41.33 -6.22
CA GLU A 497 5.53 -41.19 -5.04
C GLU A 497 6.20 -41.76 -3.77
N TRP A 498 5.70 -41.36 -2.60
CA TRP A 498 6.19 -41.78 -1.29
C TRP A 498 5.76 -43.22 -0.96
N ASP A 499 6.73 -44.14 -0.85
CA ASP A 499 6.49 -45.59 -0.63
C ASP A 499 6.75 -46.02 0.84
N GLY A 500 7.25 -45.12 1.69
CA GLY A 500 7.50 -45.37 3.11
C GLY A 500 8.56 -44.46 3.72
N GLN A 501 8.66 -44.40 5.05
CA GLN A 501 9.68 -43.63 5.77
C GLN A 501 11.02 -44.39 5.81
N MET A 502 12.14 -43.69 5.67
CA MET A 502 13.48 -44.28 5.82
C MET A 502 13.81 -44.61 7.29
N PRO A 503 14.65 -45.63 7.57
CA PRO A 503 14.99 -46.02 8.95
C PRO A 503 15.68 -44.90 9.76
N VAL A 504 16.44 -44.03 9.08
CA VAL A 504 17.20 -42.95 9.70
C VAL A 504 16.75 -41.60 9.16
N GLN A 505 16.68 -40.63 10.06
CA GLN A 505 16.09 -39.30 9.89
C GLN A 505 17.03 -38.25 10.49
N PRO A 506 17.09 -37.01 9.95
CA PRO A 506 17.75 -35.91 10.63
C PRO A 506 17.03 -35.60 11.95
N ARG A 507 17.72 -34.93 12.86
CA ARG A 507 17.10 -34.36 14.05
C ARG A 507 16.18 -33.21 13.68
N ALA A 508 15.29 -32.85 14.60
CA ALA A 508 14.64 -31.54 14.56
C ALA A 508 15.69 -30.42 14.71
N PHE A 509 15.50 -29.32 14.00
CA PHE A 509 16.34 -28.14 13.99
C PHE A 509 15.54 -26.96 14.56
N ASP A 510 15.90 -26.48 15.75
CA ASP A 510 15.33 -25.26 16.31
C ASP A 510 16.08 -24.04 15.71
N ILE A 511 15.41 -23.28 14.85
CA ILE A 511 15.95 -22.12 14.13
C ILE A 511 15.29 -20.81 14.59
N ASP A 512 15.91 -19.68 14.24
CA ASP A 512 15.32 -18.35 14.35
C ASP A 512 15.35 -17.68 12.97
N ILE A 513 14.26 -17.01 12.59
CA ILE A 513 14.02 -16.51 11.23
C ILE A 513 14.00 -14.99 11.25
N GLU A 514 15.04 -14.35 10.73
CA GLU A 514 15.08 -12.90 10.59
C GLU A 514 14.05 -12.39 9.56
N PRO A 515 13.37 -11.25 9.81
CA PRO A 515 12.39 -10.68 8.88
C PRO A 515 13.10 -10.23 7.59
N GLU A 516 12.54 -10.58 6.42
CA GLU A 516 13.13 -10.36 5.09
C GLU A 516 14.50 -11.05 4.84
N GLY A 517 15.07 -11.70 5.86
CA GLY A 517 16.32 -12.45 5.79
C GLY A 517 16.18 -13.82 5.11
N VAL A 518 17.31 -14.51 4.94
CA VAL A 518 17.38 -15.86 4.36
C VAL A 518 18.10 -16.81 5.30
N THR A 519 17.34 -17.58 6.08
CA THR A 519 17.86 -18.65 6.94
C THR A 519 18.11 -19.88 6.06
N THR A 520 19.34 -20.41 6.06
CA THR A 520 19.69 -21.62 5.30
C THR A 520 20.05 -22.75 6.26
N LEU A 521 19.29 -23.82 6.18
CA LEU A 521 19.45 -25.05 6.94
C LEU A 521 20.10 -26.09 6.00
N GLN A 522 21.24 -26.63 6.42
CA GLN A 522 22.11 -27.46 5.59
C GLN A 522 22.55 -28.70 6.39
N TYR A 523 22.45 -29.88 5.79
CA TYR A 523 22.92 -31.16 6.37
C TYR A 523 23.19 -32.18 5.25
N GLU A 524 24.08 -33.13 5.49
CA GLU A 524 24.35 -34.22 4.55
C GLU A 524 24.12 -35.62 5.15
N TYR A 525 23.99 -36.62 4.28
CA TYR A 525 23.95 -38.04 4.61
C TYR A 525 25.10 -38.77 3.89
N GLU A 526 26.00 -39.40 4.64
CA GLU A 526 26.86 -40.46 4.08
C GLU A 526 26.03 -41.73 3.87
N VAL A 527 26.18 -42.38 2.70
CA VAL A 527 25.44 -43.60 2.34
C VAL A 527 26.42 -44.73 2.01
N GLY A 528 26.41 -45.79 2.83
CA GLY A 528 27.17 -47.04 2.66
C GLY A 528 26.28 -48.28 2.75
N TRP A 529 26.81 -49.48 2.45
CA TRP A 529 25.97 -50.68 2.28
C TRP A 529 26.12 -51.80 3.35
N PHE A 530 26.89 -51.61 4.42
CA PHE A 530 27.08 -52.65 5.45
C PHE A 530 26.95 -52.20 6.92
N GLU A 531 27.09 -50.90 7.22
CA GLU A 531 26.56 -50.28 8.45
C GLU A 531 25.83 -48.99 8.03
N ASP A 532 24.56 -48.84 8.41
CA ASP A 532 23.73 -47.64 8.16
C ASP A 532 24.18 -46.49 9.09
N LYS A 533 25.39 -45.98 8.85
CA LYS A 533 26.12 -45.11 9.79
C LYS A 533 26.09 -43.64 9.38
N TYR A 534 24.91 -43.05 9.50
CA TYR A 534 24.68 -41.63 9.21
C TYR A 534 25.38 -40.73 10.24
N VAL A 535 26.32 -39.92 9.77
CA VAL A 535 26.94 -38.82 10.52
C VAL A 535 26.13 -37.55 10.28
N TYR A 536 26.07 -36.67 11.28
CA TYR A 536 25.49 -35.33 11.18
C TYR A 536 26.53 -34.33 11.71
N GLU A 537 26.86 -33.32 10.91
CA GLU A 537 27.55 -32.09 11.33
C GLU A 537 26.58 -30.90 11.28
#